data_AF-A0A957CLT7-F1
#
_entry.id   AF-A0A957CLT7-F1
#
_cell.length_a   1.000
_cell.length_b   1.000
_cell.length_c   1.000
_cell.angle_alpha   90.00
_cell.angle_beta   90.00
_cell.angle_gamma   90.00
#
_symmetry.space_group_name_H-M   'P 1'
#
loop_
_entity.id
_entity.type
_entity.pdbx_description
1 polymer ?
#
loop_
_entity_poly.entity_id
_entity_poly.type
_entity_poly.pdbx_seq_one_letter_code
_entity_poly.pdbx_strand_id
1 'polypeptide(L)'
;VSVKTAVSTQSTLSKAEILNAGVYDALLPVAAPIRECFSPLLTCLPGTLFAAYRAQLLDEPYFRDFGGGRSTAGGGGISRIRDSHRIDS
;
A
#
# COMPACT_ATOMS: atom_id res chain seq x y z
N VAL A 1 19.14 20.43 -29.64
CA VAL A 1 18.76 21.07 -28.36
C VAL A 1 18.78 19.98 -27.30
N SER A 2 19.78 19.99 -26.41
CA SER A 2 19.96 18.96 -25.38
C SER A 2 19.25 19.39 -24.11
N VAL A 3 18.17 18.71 -23.74
CA VAL A 3 17.45 18.96 -22.49
C VAL A 3 18.05 18.05 -21.41
N LYS A 4 19.02 18.60 -20.67
CA LYS A 4 19.45 18.03 -19.39
C LYS A 4 18.39 18.40 -18.35
N THR A 5 17.46 17.48 -18.08
CA THR A 5 16.58 17.61 -16.92
C THR A 5 17.37 17.21 -15.68
N ALA A 6 17.95 18.19 -15.00
CA ALA A 6 18.52 18.00 -13.67
C ALA A 6 17.36 17.92 -12.66
N VAL A 7 17.03 16.71 -12.22
CA VAL A 7 16.24 16.51 -10.99
C VAL A 7 17.24 16.36 -9.84
N SER A 8 17.66 17.51 -9.33
CA SER A 8 18.15 17.71 -7.96
C SER A 8 16.91 17.68 -7.06
N THR A 9 16.77 16.95 -5.95
CA THR A 9 17.69 16.42 -4.95
C THR A 9 16.98 15.19 -4.35
N GLN A 10 17.55 13.98 -4.46
CA GLN A 10 17.25 12.98 -3.43
C GLN A 10 17.91 13.51 -2.16
N SER A 11 17.12 13.87 -1.14
CA SER A 11 17.68 14.14 0.17
C SER A 11 18.36 12.86 0.64
N THR A 12 19.68 12.84 0.54
CA THR A 12 20.57 11.84 1.12
C THR A 12 20.53 11.96 2.64
N LEU A 13 19.37 11.70 3.23
CA LEU A 13 19.32 11.37 4.66
C LEU A 13 19.86 9.95 4.76
N SER A 14 20.99 9.84 5.44
CA SER A 14 21.60 8.55 5.74
C SER A 14 20.58 7.68 6.49
N LYS A 15 20.66 6.35 6.33
CA LYS A 15 19.79 5.39 7.02
C LYS A 15 19.75 5.61 8.54
N ALA A 16 20.84 6.16 9.10
CA ALA A 16 20.97 6.54 10.50
C ALA A 16 20.12 7.77 10.88
N GLU A 17 19.99 8.78 10.00
CA GLU A 17 19.21 10.00 10.29
C GLU A 17 17.70 9.75 10.30
N ILE A 18 17.21 8.84 9.44
CA ILE A 18 15.79 8.47 9.42
C ILE A 18 15.42 7.65 10.66
N LEU A 19 16.33 6.82 11.16
CA LEU A 19 16.12 6.03 12.39
C LEU A 19 16.24 6.90 13.66
N ASN A 20 17.16 7.87 13.67
CA ASN A 20 17.48 8.68 14.85
C ASN A 20 16.42 9.74 15.20
N ALA A 21 15.37 9.89 14.39
CA ALA A 21 14.28 10.83 14.70
C ALA A 21 13.37 10.34 15.87
N GLY A 22 13.46 9.08 16.31
CA GLY A 22 12.69 8.57 17.44
C GLY A 22 11.17 8.51 17.23
N VAL A 23 10.69 8.72 16.00
CA VAL A 23 9.25 8.76 15.66
C VAL A 23 8.74 7.41 15.11
N TYR A 24 9.63 6.51 14.68
CA TYR A 24 9.24 5.27 13.99
C TYR A 24 10.02 4.05 14.52
N ASP A 25 9.32 2.96 14.81
CA ASP A 25 9.92 1.70 15.27
C ASP A 25 10.61 0.91 14.15
N ALA A 26 10.15 1.08 12.89
CA ALA A 26 10.70 0.39 11.73
C ALA A 26 10.52 1.20 10.44
N LEU A 27 11.51 1.11 9.55
CA LEU A 27 11.47 1.68 8.21
C LEU A 27 11.57 0.56 7.17
N LEU A 28 10.58 0.46 6.27
CA LEU A 28 10.62 -0.42 5.10
C LEU A 28 11.11 0.38 3.89
N PRO A 29 12.39 0.23 3.51
CA PRO A 29 12.93 0.98 2.37
C PRO A 29 12.28 0.53 1.07
N VAL A 30 11.90 1.49 0.23
CA VAL A 30 11.45 1.25 -1.14
C VAL A 30 12.61 1.52 -2.09
N ALA A 31 12.84 0.61 -3.05
CA ALA A 31 13.90 0.78 -4.03
C ALA A 31 13.63 2.01 -4.92
N ALA A 32 14.63 2.88 -5.07
CA ALA A 32 14.55 4.13 -5.84
C ALA A 32 15.54 4.10 -7.03
N PRO A 33 15.31 4.90 -8.10
CA PRO A 33 14.15 5.78 -8.32
C PRO A 33 12.96 5.04 -8.93
N ILE A 34 11.76 5.41 -8.50
CA ILE A 34 10.48 4.89 -9.00
C ILE A 34 9.62 6.05 -9.46
N ARG A 35 8.86 5.84 -10.55
CA ARG A 35 7.87 6.82 -11.01
C ARG A 35 6.71 6.84 -10.02
N GLU A 36 6.22 8.02 -9.66
CA GLU A 36 5.11 8.17 -8.70
C GLU A 36 3.86 7.36 -9.07
N CYS A 37 3.60 7.15 -10.36
CA CYS A 37 2.50 6.31 -10.81
C CYS A 37 2.58 4.85 -10.32
N PHE A 38 3.76 4.37 -9.91
CA PHE A 38 3.97 3.03 -9.36
C PHE A 38 4.09 3.00 -7.84
N SER A 39 4.14 4.16 -7.17
CA SER A 39 4.12 4.27 -5.71
C SER A 39 3.00 3.44 -5.05
N PRO A 40 1.72 3.52 -5.48
CA PRO A 40 0.66 2.74 -4.85
C PRO A 40 0.83 1.22 -5.02
N LEU A 41 1.42 0.76 -6.13
CA LEU A 41 1.67 -0.67 -6.35
C LEU A 41 2.79 -1.20 -5.47
N LEU A 42 3.85 -0.41 -5.25
CA LEU A 42 4.99 -0.86 -4.44
C LEU A 42 4.71 -0.77 -2.95
N THR A 43 4.00 0.28 -2.53
CA THR A 43 3.70 0.51 -1.11
C THR A 43 2.69 -0.50 -0.54
N CYS A 44 1.87 -1.16 -1.37
CA CYS A 44 0.93 -2.19 -0.91
C CYS A 44 1.57 -3.59 -0.74
N LEU A 45 2.72 -3.87 -1.38
CA LEU A 45 3.34 -5.20 -1.36
C LEU A 45 3.71 -5.68 0.06
N PRO A 46 4.35 -4.88 0.94
CA PRO A 46 4.76 -5.36 2.25
C PRO A 46 3.57 -5.83 3.10
N GLY A 47 2.49 -5.04 3.11
CA GLY A 47 1.26 -5.41 3.83
C GLY A 47 0.60 -6.66 3.26
N THR A 48 0.60 -6.80 1.92
CA THR A 48 0.05 -7.96 1.21
C THR A 48 0.84 -9.24 1.54
N LEU A 49 2.17 -9.17 1.51
CA LEU A 49 3.05 -10.30 1.85
C LEU A 49 2.91 -10.68 3.33
N PHE A 50 2.84 -9.70 4.23
CA PHE A 50 2.61 -9.95 5.66
C PHE A 50 1.27 -10.65 5.92
N ALA A 51 0.19 -10.17 5.29
CA ALA A 51 -1.12 -10.79 5.40
C ALA A 51 -1.12 -12.24 4.87
N ALA A 52 -0.45 -12.48 3.74
CA ALA A 52 -0.31 -13.81 3.16
C ALA A 52 0.49 -14.76 4.08
N TYR A 53 1.61 -14.28 4.63
CA TYR A 53 2.41 -15.06 5.58
C TYR A 53 1.62 -15.37 6.86
N ARG A 54 0.86 -14.41 7.39
CA ARG A 54 -0.03 -14.64 8.53
C ARG A 54 -1.08 -15.70 8.22
N ALA A 55 -1.70 -15.66 7.03
CA ALA A 55 -2.69 -16.65 6.62
C ALA A 55 -2.10 -18.07 6.59
N GLN A 56 -0.89 -18.23 6.05
CA GLN A 56 -0.15 -19.50 6.06
C GLN A 56 0.11 -20.01 7.47
N LEU A 57 0.55 -19.14 8.39
CA LEU A 57 0.84 -19.54 9.78
C LEU A 57 -0.40 -19.97 10.56
N LEU A 58 -1.58 -19.45 10.20
CA LEU A 58 -2.83 -19.70 10.89
C LEU A 58 -3.73 -20.72 10.18
N ASP A 59 -3.29 -21.26 9.04
CA ASP A 59 -4.09 -22.12 8.17
C ASP A 59 -5.44 -21.46 7.79
N GLU A 60 -5.43 -20.14 7.58
CA GLU A 60 -6.59 -19.35 7.15
C GLU A 60 -6.56 -19.12 5.62
N PRO A 61 -7.72 -18.98 4.94
CA PRO A 61 -7.76 -18.56 3.55
C PRO A 61 -7.07 -17.21 3.32
N TYR A 62 -6.29 -17.10 2.25
CA TYR A 62 -5.60 -15.85 1.89
C TYR A 62 -6.59 -14.70 1.73
N PHE A 63 -6.27 -13.56 2.34
CA PHE A 63 -7.12 -12.36 2.33
C PHE A 63 -8.58 -12.63 2.75
N ARG A 64 -8.82 -13.73 3.49
CA ARG A 64 -10.15 -14.21 3.86
C ARG A 64 -11.10 -14.37 2.66
N ASP A 65 -10.57 -14.81 1.52
CA ASP A 65 -11.29 -14.89 0.25
C ASP A 65 -11.89 -13.55 -0.21
N PHE A 66 -11.28 -12.43 0.20
CA PHE A 66 -11.81 -11.08 0.08
C PHE A 66 -13.18 -10.88 0.75
N GLY A 67 -13.56 -11.83 1.61
CA GLY A 67 -14.60 -11.70 2.61
C GLY A 67 -14.09 -10.90 3.82
N GLY A 68 -15.01 -10.34 4.61
CA GLY A 68 -14.64 -9.48 5.74
C GLY A 68 -15.16 -8.05 5.64
N GLY A 69 -16.22 -7.82 4.86
CA GLY A 69 -17.08 -6.67 5.07
C GLY A 69 -17.68 -6.68 6.48
N ARG A 70 -18.15 -5.52 6.95
CA ARG A 70 -18.91 -5.44 8.19
C ARG A 70 -20.11 -6.40 8.10
N SER A 71 -20.54 -6.95 9.23
CA SER A 71 -21.80 -7.69 9.24
C SER A 71 -22.94 -6.73 8.91
N THR A 72 -24.00 -7.24 8.28
CA THR A 72 -25.24 -6.47 8.05
C THR A 72 -25.79 -5.92 9.37
N ALA A 73 -25.67 -6.69 10.46
CA ALA A 73 -26.05 -6.31 11.82
C ALA A 73 -25.20 -5.18 12.43
N GLY A 74 -23.90 -5.10 12.09
CA GLY A 74 -22.96 -4.10 12.60
C GLY A 74 -22.90 -2.79 11.81
N GLY A 75 -23.91 -2.50 10.99
CA GLY A 75 -23.99 -1.25 10.22
C GLY A 75 -23.02 -1.19 9.04
N GLY A 76 -22.68 -2.32 8.44
CA GLY A 76 -21.97 -2.30 7.15
C GLY A 76 -22.17 -3.56 6.35
N GLY A 77 -23.42 -3.83 5.95
CA GLY A 77 -23.64 -4.60 4.73
C GLY A 77 -22.81 -4.04 3.57
N ILE A 78 -22.66 -4.85 2.50
CA ILE A 78 -21.88 -4.61 1.27
C ILE A 78 -21.59 -3.12 1.11
N SER A 79 -20.31 -2.75 1.22
CA SER A 79 -19.83 -1.39 1.03
C SER A 79 -20.60 -0.77 -0.14
N ARG A 80 -21.27 0.38 0.09
CA ARG A 80 -22.08 1.11 -0.92
C ARG A 80 -21.20 1.70 -2.04
N ILE A 81 -20.13 1.03 -2.41
CA ILE A 81 -19.42 1.27 -3.65
C ILE A 81 -20.43 0.93 -4.74
N ARG A 82 -20.97 2.00 -5.34
CA ARG A 82 -21.89 1.95 -6.46
C ARG A 82 -21.33 0.95 -7.47
N ASP A 83 -22.15 -0.04 -7.80
CA ASP A 83 -21.96 -0.84 -8.99
C ASP A 83 -21.93 0.09 -10.21
N SER A 84 -21.18 -0.30 -11.24
CA SER A 84 -21.01 0.48 -12.47
C SER A 84 -22.25 0.45 -13.37
N HIS A 85 -23.46 0.39 -12.79
CA HIS A 85 -24.68 0.34 -13.58
C HIS A 85 -24.77 1.63 -14.41
N ARG A 86 -24.83 1.47 -15.74
CA ARG A 86 -25.06 2.60 -16.64
C ARG A 86 -26.47 3.13 -16.37
N ILE A 87 -26.57 4.45 -16.26
CA ILE A 87 -27.86 5.14 -16.37
C ILE A 87 -28.15 5.14 -17.87
N ASP A 88 -29.10 4.33 -18.31
CA ASP A 88 -29.60 4.41 -19.68
C ASP A 88 -30.31 5.77 -19.86
N SER A 89 -29.85 6.52 -20.86
CA SER A 89 -30.35 7.84 -21.24
C SER A 89 -31.63 7.77 -22.04
#